data_AF-A0A069I4K7-F1
#
_entry.id   AF-A0A069I4K7-F1
#
_cell.length_a   1.000
_cell.length_b   1.000
_cell.length_c   1.000
_cell.angle_alpha   90.00
_cell.angle_beta   90.00
_cell.angle_gamma   90.00
#
_symmetry.space_group_name_H-M   'P 1'
#
loop_
_entity.id
_entity.type
_entity.pdbx_description
1 polymer ?
#
loop_
_entity_poly.entity_id
_entity_poly.type
_entity_poly.pdbx_seq_one_letter_code
_entity_poly.pdbx_strand_id
1 'polypeptide(L)'
;MEIHQSAFTREQFDAYFASYAGMEGGNPAAAVWFCEFSPGGVGTPLSDSLRPLAQPHAWDEAFRRRHREDMARWQTHQRIARIMAAAREKIRYGRSEGGDWRHYLEEMLYRPCGWEFKLNLFPLAIRPEGRLPWSKLYQGQPELNPKQRYFDLCRDGGRFRFIGGLCRRMRPKVVVCLGERHADDYLKAFGMQGIPAVEHVLKPADQARTLQVYMRQGTTLIVCPAVAGSAGLSSDVLLNALGCFISHWLTHEDFAERADMDGLDARGDMTPAPAPASWSAVRAVVGAPLMACQMSA
;
A
#
# COMPACT_ATOMS: atom_id res chain seq x y z
N MET A 1 6.64 8.41 -40.08
CA MET A 1 7.71 9.18 -39.41
C MET A 1 7.97 8.47 -38.09
N GLU A 2 8.97 7.57 -38.07
CA GLU A 2 9.31 6.81 -36.86
C GLU A 2 10.00 7.76 -35.89
N ILE A 3 9.33 8.10 -34.79
CA ILE A 3 9.96 8.78 -33.68
C ILE A 3 10.86 7.72 -33.03
N HIS A 4 12.15 7.74 -33.35
CA HIS A 4 13.16 7.04 -32.56
C HIS A 4 13.17 7.69 -31.16
N GLN A 5 12.33 7.17 -30.27
CA GLN A 5 12.45 7.47 -28.85
C GLN A 5 13.79 6.87 -28.42
N SER A 6 14.78 7.72 -28.14
CA SER A 6 16.07 7.28 -27.61
C SER A 6 15.81 6.46 -26.36
N ALA A 7 16.42 5.28 -26.28
CA ALA A 7 16.31 4.43 -25.10
C ALA A 7 16.74 5.20 -23.86
N PHE A 8 15.99 5.09 -22.77
CA PHE A 8 16.37 5.69 -21.50
C PHE A 8 17.45 4.85 -20.83
N THR A 9 18.33 5.53 -20.12
CA THR A 9 19.41 4.92 -19.32
C THR A 9 18.86 4.29 -18.04
N ARG A 10 19.66 3.40 -17.45
CA ARG A 10 19.35 2.78 -16.16
C ARG A 10 19.17 3.83 -15.07
N GLU A 11 20.02 4.86 -15.06
CA GLU A 11 20.03 5.95 -14.08
C GLU A 11 18.75 6.79 -14.18
N GLN A 12 18.27 7.07 -15.40
CA GLN A 12 17.01 7.78 -15.61
C GLN A 12 15.81 6.97 -15.08
N PHE A 13 15.77 5.66 -15.35
CA PHE A 13 14.74 4.80 -14.78
C PHE A 13 14.85 4.70 -13.26
N ASP A 14 16.06 4.57 -12.71
CA ASP A 14 16.30 4.47 -11.26
C ASP A 14 15.77 5.71 -10.54
N ALA A 15 16.10 6.91 -11.06
CA ALA A 15 15.62 8.18 -10.52
C ALA A 15 14.10 8.32 -10.63
N TYR A 16 13.51 7.94 -11.78
CA TYR A 16 12.07 7.99 -11.96
C TYR A 16 11.33 7.02 -11.03
N PHE A 17 11.81 5.79 -10.89
CA PHE A 17 11.19 4.80 -10.02
C PHE A 17 11.44 5.08 -8.52
N ALA A 18 12.52 5.78 -8.18
CA ALA A 18 12.79 6.34 -6.85
C ALA A 18 11.92 7.56 -6.50
N SER A 19 10.66 7.54 -6.90
CA SER A 19 9.71 8.65 -6.74
C SER A 19 8.28 8.11 -6.54
N TYR A 20 7.29 9.00 -6.46
CA TYR A 20 5.88 8.59 -6.36
C TYR A 20 5.29 7.99 -7.66
N ALA A 21 6.10 7.82 -8.72
CA ALA A 21 5.68 7.15 -9.94
C ALA A 21 5.00 5.79 -9.66
N GLY A 22 3.87 5.56 -10.33
CA GLY A 22 3.06 4.34 -10.22
C GLY A 22 2.36 4.11 -8.88
N MET A 23 2.47 5.04 -7.92
CA MET A 23 1.63 5.04 -6.72
C MET A 23 0.27 5.66 -7.05
N GLU A 24 -0.80 5.20 -6.40
CA GLU A 24 -2.17 5.66 -6.71
C GLU A 24 -2.58 6.87 -5.89
N GLY A 25 -1.87 7.17 -4.81
CA GLY A 25 -2.02 8.42 -4.08
C GLY A 25 -2.65 8.24 -2.70
N GLY A 26 -3.33 9.29 -2.25
CA GLY A 26 -3.80 9.43 -0.87
C GLY A 26 -2.77 10.17 -0.01
N ASN A 27 -2.75 9.86 1.28
CA ASN A 27 -1.99 10.61 2.26
C ASN A 27 -0.79 9.80 2.80
N PRO A 28 0.47 10.07 2.40
CA PRO A 28 1.63 9.35 2.94
C PRO A 28 1.77 9.45 4.46
N ALA A 29 1.23 10.49 5.09
CA ALA A 29 1.23 10.64 6.56
C ALA A 29 0.11 9.89 7.26
N ALA A 30 -0.75 9.17 6.53
CA ALA A 30 -1.79 8.33 7.11
C ALA A 30 -1.21 7.17 7.92
N ALA A 31 -1.95 6.74 8.93
CA ALA A 31 -1.57 5.61 9.77
C ALA A 31 -1.67 4.26 9.03
N VAL A 32 -2.50 4.16 7.99
CA VAL A 32 -2.76 2.92 7.24
C VAL A 32 -2.31 3.08 5.79
N TRP A 33 -1.43 2.19 5.34
CA TRP A 33 -1.04 2.10 3.93
C TRP A 33 -1.54 0.80 3.32
N PHE A 34 -1.93 0.83 2.04
CA PHE A 34 -2.27 -0.33 1.24
C PHE A 34 -1.30 -0.47 0.07
N CYS A 35 -0.61 -1.61 0.02
CA CYS A 35 0.39 -1.88 -1.00
C CYS A 35 -0.01 -3.06 -1.88
N GLU A 36 -0.10 -2.83 -3.19
CA GLU A 36 -0.24 -3.88 -4.20
C GLU A 36 1.10 -4.17 -4.89
N PHE A 37 1.18 -5.31 -5.57
CA PHE A 37 2.38 -5.70 -6.31
C PHE A 37 2.63 -4.73 -7.49
N SER A 38 1.61 -4.45 -8.29
CA SER A 38 1.68 -3.53 -9.42
C SER A 38 0.31 -2.92 -9.70
N PRO A 39 0.22 -1.75 -10.36
CA PRO A 39 -1.06 -1.16 -10.75
C PRO A 39 -1.96 -2.14 -11.51
N GLY A 40 -3.24 -2.18 -11.14
CA GLY A 40 -4.27 -2.91 -11.89
C GLY A 40 -4.73 -2.17 -13.14
N GLY A 41 -5.39 -2.88 -14.07
CA GLY A 41 -6.05 -2.29 -15.25
C GLY A 41 -5.09 -1.61 -16.24
N VAL A 42 -5.52 -0.48 -16.82
CA VAL A 42 -4.72 0.38 -17.71
C VAL A 42 -3.81 1.26 -16.85
N GLY A 43 -2.78 0.66 -16.23
CA GLY A 43 -1.83 1.43 -15.43
C GLY A 43 -1.23 2.62 -16.20
N THR A 44 -0.78 3.63 -15.46
CA THR A 44 -0.20 4.85 -16.02
C THR A 44 0.90 4.48 -17.02
N PRO A 45 0.84 4.98 -18.27
CA PRO A 45 1.90 4.77 -19.24
C PRO A 45 3.25 5.22 -18.69
N LEU A 46 4.33 4.62 -19.18
CA LEU A 46 5.66 5.13 -18.92
C LEU A 46 5.73 6.58 -19.42
N SER A 47 6.23 7.50 -18.59
CA SER A 47 6.38 8.90 -18.98
C SER A 47 7.43 9.04 -20.07
N ASP A 48 7.13 9.80 -21.12
CA ASP A 48 8.07 10.13 -22.19
C ASP A 48 9.26 11.00 -21.74
N SER A 49 9.27 11.46 -20.48
CA SER A 49 10.33 12.31 -19.92
C SER A 49 11.08 11.70 -18.74
N LEU A 50 10.56 10.60 -18.16
CA LEU A 50 11.05 9.99 -16.92
C LEU A 50 11.34 10.98 -15.77
N ARG A 51 10.60 12.10 -15.70
CA ARG A 51 10.77 13.08 -14.62
C ARG A 51 10.29 12.49 -13.30
N PRO A 52 11.14 12.42 -12.25
CA PRO A 52 10.74 11.93 -10.93
C PRO A 52 9.56 12.73 -10.37
N LEU A 53 8.59 12.04 -9.76
CA LEU A 53 7.46 12.67 -9.11
C LEU A 53 7.79 12.96 -7.65
N ALA A 54 7.92 14.25 -7.31
CA ALA A 54 8.27 14.69 -5.96
C ALA A 54 7.15 14.52 -4.93
N GLN A 55 5.89 14.48 -5.37
CA GLN A 55 4.72 14.36 -4.52
C GLN A 55 3.81 13.22 -4.98
N PRO A 56 3.06 12.58 -4.06
CA PRO A 56 2.04 11.61 -4.44
C PRO A 56 0.93 12.27 -5.25
N HIS A 57 0.19 11.48 -6.02
CA HIS A 57 -1.09 11.93 -6.56
C HIS A 57 -2.03 12.26 -5.40
N ALA A 58 -2.51 13.51 -5.36
CA ALA A 58 -3.50 13.91 -4.37
C ALA A 58 -4.84 13.25 -4.71
N TRP A 59 -5.47 12.65 -3.70
CA TRP A 59 -6.88 12.35 -3.75
C TRP A 59 -7.63 13.59 -3.29
N ASP A 60 -8.29 14.25 -4.23
CA ASP A 60 -9.01 15.50 -4.03
C ASP A 60 -10.28 15.52 -4.88
N GLU A 61 -11.01 16.64 -4.84
CA GLU A 61 -12.21 16.81 -5.64
C GLU A 61 -11.93 16.73 -7.15
N ALA A 62 -10.76 17.19 -7.61
CA ALA A 62 -10.38 17.15 -9.02
C ALA A 62 -10.13 15.71 -9.49
N PHE A 63 -9.46 14.89 -8.69
CA PHE A 63 -9.28 13.46 -8.90
C PHE A 63 -10.64 12.77 -9.00
N ARG A 64 -11.52 13.00 -8.01
CA ARG A 64 -12.87 12.41 -8.00
C ARG A 64 -13.68 12.79 -9.22
N ARG A 65 -13.65 14.06 -9.62
CA ARG A 65 -14.35 14.54 -10.82
C ARG A 65 -13.83 13.87 -12.09
N ARG A 66 -12.51 13.72 -12.22
CA ARG A 66 -11.87 13.07 -13.38
C ARG A 66 -12.25 11.59 -13.50
N HIS A 67 -12.42 10.91 -12.36
CA HIS A 67 -12.57 9.45 -12.32
C HIS A 67 -13.97 8.97 -11.89
N ARG A 68 -14.96 9.87 -11.81
CA ARG A 68 -16.31 9.60 -11.28
C ARG A 68 -16.95 8.34 -11.87
N GLU A 69 -16.83 8.14 -13.18
CA GLU A 69 -17.46 7.02 -13.90
C GLU A 69 -16.74 5.68 -13.66
N ASP A 70 -15.45 5.71 -13.34
CA ASP A 70 -14.60 4.54 -13.19
C ASP A 70 -14.47 4.06 -11.75
N MET A 71 -14.56 4.96 -10.77
CA MET A 71 -14.33 4.67 -9.34
C MET A 71 -15.23 3.52 -8.83
N ALA A 72 -16.48 3.46 -9.30
CA ALA A 72 -17.42 2.39 -8.96
C ALA A 72 -17.04 1.01 -9.54
N ARG A 73 -16.06 0.94 -10.43
CA ARG A 73 -15.56 -0.31 -11.05
C ARG A 73 -14.24 -0.78 -10.43
N TRP A 74 -13.55 0.08 -9.68
CA TRP A 74 -12.25 -0.23 -9.08
C TRP A 74 -12.40 -1.16 -7.86
N GLN A 75 -12.39 -2.46 -8.14
CA GLN A 75 -12.65 -3.49 -7.15
C GLN A 75 -11.69 -3.44 -5.95
N THR A 76 -10.40 -3.16 -6.15
CA THR A 76 -9.47 -3.01 -5.02
C THR A 76 -9.87 -1.85 -4.12
N HIS A 77 -10.26 -0.70 -4.68
CA HIS A 77 -10.66 0.48 -3.90
C HIS A 77 -11.93 0.23 -3.10
N GLN A 78 -12.91 -0.47 -3.66
CA GLN A 78 -14.12 -0.90 -2.92
C GLN A 78 -13.79 -1.78 -1.71
N ARG A 79 -12.77 -2.63 -1.83
CA ARG A 79 -12.34 -3.52 -0.75
C ARG A 79 -11.55 -2.76 0.31
N ILE A 80 -10.69 -1.84 -0.10
CA ILE A 80 -10.00 -0.91 0.82
C ILE A 80 -11.04 -0.09 1.61
N ALA A 81 -12.03 0.50 0.93
CA ALA A 81 -13.10 1.25 1.58
C ALA A 81 -13.85 0.43 2.63
N ARG A 82 -14.09 -0.87 2.35
CA ARG A 82 -14.74 -1.77 3.30
C ARG A 82 -13.86 -2.11 4.51
N ILE A 83 -12.59 -2.41 4.29
CA ILE A 83 -11.62 -2.63 5.38
C ILE A 83 -11.55 -1.39 6.28
N MET A 84 -11.41 -0.20 5.68
CA MET A 84 -11.28 1.05 6.42
C MET A 84 -12.57 1.47 7.12
N ALA A 85 -13.74 1.25 6.50
CA ALA A 85 -15.04 1.49 7.14
C ALA A 85 -15.20 0.61 8.38
N ALA A 86 -14.85 -0.68 8.30
CA ALA A 86 -14.91 -1.58 9.45
C ALA A 86 -13.90 -1.19 10.55
N ALA A 87 -12.67 -0.82 10.19
CA ALA A 87 -11.68 -0.35 11.16
C ALA A 87 -12.17 0.92 11.88
N ARG A 88 -12.73 1.87 11.13
CA ARG A 88 -13.28 3.12 11.68
C ARG A 88 -14.46 2.88 12.60
N GLU A 89 -15.42 2.05 12.21
CA GLU A 89 -16.57 1.71 13.06
C GLU A 89 -16.12 1.05 14.37
N LYS A 90 -15.12 0.17 14.29
CA LYS A 90 -14.56 -0.48 15.47
C LYS A 90 -13.93 0.53 16.43
N ILE A 91 -13.13 1.46 15.91
CA ILE A 91 -12.50 2.50 16.72
C ILE A 91 -13.53 3.47 17.29
N ARG A 92 -14.45 3.99 16.46
CA ARG A 92 -15.36 5.06 16.89
C ARG A 92 -16.50 4.58 17.78
N TYR A 93 -16.99 3.36 17.56
CA TYR A 93 -18.23 2.89 18.17
C TYR A 93 -18.11 1.49 18.80
N GLY A 94 -16.93 0.86 18.74
CA GLY A 94 -16.72 -0.50 19.28
C GLY A 94 -17.35 -1.63 18.46
N ARG A 95 -17.99 -1.31 17.31
CA ARG A 95 -18.77 -2.26 16.49
C ARG A 95 -17.88 -3.09 15.57
N SER A 96 -18.23 -4.36 15.39
CA SER A 96 -17.48 -5.31 14.55
C SER A 96 -18.27 -5.82 13.33
N GLU A 97 -19.50 -5.33 13.12
CA GLU A 97 -20.40 -5.78 12.05
C GLU A 97 -20.08 -5.18 10.66
N GLY A 98 -18.98 -4.42 10.56
CA GLY A 98 -18.62 -3.67 9.37
C GLY A 98 -19.27 -2.28 9.34
N GLY A 99 -18.68 -1.37 8.58
CA GLY A 99 -19.21 -0.03 8.37
C GLY A 99 -19.87 0.15 7.01
N ASP A 100 -20.53 1.29 6.83
CA ASP A 100 -21.05 1.70 5.51
C ASP A 100 -19.89 2.01 4.56
N TRP A 101 -19.40 0.96 3.91
CA TRP A 101 -18.27 1.04 3.01
C TRP A 101 -18.60 1.80 1.72
N ARG A 102 -19.88 1.88 1.32
CA ARG A 102 -20.29 2.64 0.13
C ARG A 102 -20.16 4.11 0.44
N HIS A 103 -20.71 4.55 1.57
CA HIS A 103 -20.49 5.90 2.07
C HIS A 103 -19.00 6.18 2.29
N TYR A 104 -18.22 5.23 2.82
CA TYR A 104 -16.78 5.42 2.95
C TYR A 104 -16.08 5.60 1.59
N LEU A 105 -16.40 4.78 0.60
CA LEU A 105 -15.83 4.90 -0.74
C LEU A 105 -16.20 6.23 -1.39
N GLU A 106 -17.48 6.60 -1.28
CA GLU A 106 -18.06 7.77 -1.90
C GLU A 106 -17.63 9.04 -1.20
N GLU A 107 -17.56 9.12 0.12
CA GLU A 107 -17.32 10.39 0.81
C GLU A 107 -15.94 10.48 1.45
N MET A 108 -15.31 9.35 1.75
CA MET A 108 -14.18 9.32 2.69
C MET A 108 -12.84 8.94 2.06
N LEU A 109 -12.83 7.91 1.19
CA LEU A 109 -11.60 7.31 0.67
C LEU A 109 -10.75 8.31 -0.09
N TYR A 110 -11.37 9.13 -0.95
CA TYR A 110 -10.65 10.04 -1.85
C TYR A 110 -10.61 11.49 -1.35
N ARG A 111 -10.59 11.70 -0.03
CA ARG A 111 -10.51 13.04 0.52
C ARG A 111 -9.06 13.54 0.58
N PRO A 112 -8.86 14.87 0.45
CA PRO A 112 -7.61 15.49 0.82
C PRO A 112 -7.23 15.10 2.24
N CYS A 113 -5.95 14.80 2.45
CA CYS A 113 -5.44 14.37 3.76
C CYS A 113 -6.22 13.18 4.37
N GLY A 114 -6.73 12.28 3.52
CA GLY A 114 -7.46 11.06 3.91
C GLY A 114 -6.67 10.16 4.87
N TRP A 115 -7.32 9.09 5.31
CA TRP A 115 -6.80 8.21 6.37
C TRP A 115 -6.02 7.01 5.85
N GLU A 116 -5.77 6.99 4.55
CA GLU A 116 -5.02 5.95 3.89
C GLU A 116 -4.07 6.48 2.80
N PHE A 117 -3.03 5.69 2.55
CA PHE A 117 -2.15 5.84 1.40
C PHE A 117 -2.18 4.57 0.56
N LYS A 118 -2.30 4.70 -0.76
CA LYS A 118 -2.27 3.57 -1.68
C LYS A 118 -1.06 3.65 -2.60
N LEU A 119 -0.24 2.60 -2.55
CA LEU A 119 0.98 2.48 -3.34
C LEU A 119 1.11 1.10 -4.00
N ASN A 120 1.99 1.02 -5.00
CA ASN A 120 2.34 -0.22 -5.68
C ASN A 120 3.85 -0.48 -5.51
N LEU A 121 4.28 -1.73 -5.35
CA LEU A 121 5.72 -2.04 -5.30
C LEU A 121 6.40 -1.70 -6.62
N PHE A 122 5.81 -2.17 -7.72
CA PHE A 122 6.32 -2.01 -9.07
C PHE A 122 5.53 -0.91 -9.79
N PRO A 123 6.18 0.17 -10.26
CA PRO A 123 5.50 1.36 -10.75
C PRO A 123 4.76 1.19 -12.09
N LEU A 124 5.17 0.22 -12.90
CA LEU A 124 4.55 -0.09 -14.19
C LEU A 124 3.61 -1.29 -14.07
N ALA A 125 2.46 -1.21 -14.75
CA ALA A 125 1.54 -2.33 -14.88
C ALA A 125 2.21 -3.51 -15.62
N ILE A 126 2.21 -4.68 -14.98
CA ILE A 126 2.86 -5.90 -15.49
C ILE A 126 1.96 -6.63 -16.50
N ARG A 127 0.65 -6.44 -16.36
CA ARG A 127 -0.39 -6.98 -17.24
C ARG A 127 -1.42 -5.89 -17.53
N PRO A 128 -1.05 -4.86 -18.32
CA PRO A 128 -2.02 -3.84 -18.66
C PRO A 128 -3.13 -4.46 -19.52
N GLU A 129 -4.38 -4.26 -19.12
CA GLU A 129 -5.54 -4.79 -19.84
C GLU A 129 -5.56 -4.29 -21.30
N GLY A 130 -5.82 -5.20 -22.24
CA GLY A 130 -5.94 -4.88 -23.66
C GLY A 130 -4.66 -4.37 -24.33
N ARG A 131 -3.49 -4.43 -23.66
CA ARG A 131 -2.21 -3.95 -24.21
C ARG A 131 -1.33 -5.07 -24.77
N LEU A 132 -0.37 -4.65 -25.58
CA LEU A 132 0.69 -5.49 -26.14
C LEU A 132 1.45 -6.25 -25.03
N PRO A 133 2.01 -7.44 -25.33
CA PRO A 133 2.94 -8.12 -24.43
C PRO A 133 4.08 -7.20 -23.99
N TRP A 134 4.59 -7.39 -22.77
CA TRP A 134 5.68 -6.58 -22.19
C TRP A 134 6.86 -6.36 -23.16
N SER A 135 7.30 -7.44 -23.82
CA SER A 135 8.42 -7.39 -24.77
C SER A 135 8.15 -6.45 -25.95
N LYS A 136 6.90 -6.32 -26.37
CA LYS A 136 6.47 -5.40 -27.44
C LYS A 136 6.28 -3.98 -26.93
N LEU A 137 5.67 -3.82 -25.75
CA LEU A 137 5.45 -2.51 -25.15
C LEU A 137 6.75 -1.75 -24.89
N TYR A 138 7.82 -2.46 -24.52
CA TYR A 138 9.10 -1.85 -24.15
C TYR A 138 10.25 -2.25 -25.08
N GLN A 139 9.98 -2.70 -26.32
CA GLN A 139 10.98 -3.31 -27.22
C GLN A 139 12.25 -2.45 -27.41
N GLY A 140 12.15 -1.12 -27.35
CA GLY A 140 13.26 -0.17 -27.44
C GLY A 140 13.92 0.21 -26.11
N GLN A 141 13.57 -0.43 -24.99
CA GLN A 141 14.06 -0.11 -23.65
C GLN A 141 14.84 -1.31 -23.07
N PRO A 142 16.17 -1.39 -23.27
CA PRO A 142 16.98 -2.55 -22.87
C PRO A 142 17.02 -2.76 -21.35
N GLU A 143 16.83 -1.71 -20.55
CA GLU A 143 16.76 -1.81 -19.08
C GLU A 143 15.43 -2.39 -18.59
N LEU A 144 14.39 -2.37 -19.43
CA LEU A 144 13.08 -2.97 -19.11
C LEU A 144 12.91 -4.35 -19.76
N ASN A 145 13.77 -4.74 -20.69
CA ASN A 145 13.64 -5.96 -21.48
C ASN A 145 14.87 -6.88 -21.41
N PRO A 146 14.71 -8.16 -21.04
CA PRO A 146 13.46 -8.84 -20.68
C PRO A 146 12.86 -8.30 -19.38
N LYS A 147 11.56 -8.57 -19.15
CA LYS A 147 10.80 -8.10 -17.98
C LYS A 147 11.50 -8.30 -16.63
N GLN A 148 12.33 -9.34 -16.51
CA GLN A 148 13.14 -9.57 -15.32
C GLN A 148 14.05 -8.38 -14.97
N ARG A 149 14.66 -7.72 -15.97
CA ARG A 149 15.51 -6.55 -15.76
C ARG A 149 14.77 -5.39 -15.09
N TYR A 150 13.51 -5.18 -15.45
CA TYR A 150 12.67 -4.19 -14.78
C TYR A 150 12.45 -4.54 -13.30
N PHE A 151 12.17 -5.81 -12.99
CA PHE A 151 12.02 -6.23 -11.60
C PHE A 151 13.32 -6.05 -10.82
N ASP A 152 14.46 -6.46 -11.38
CA ASP A 152 15.77 -6.33 -10.74
C ASP A 152 16.13 -4.86 -10.53
N LEU A 153 15.85 -4.00 -11.53
CA LEU A 153 16.02 -2.56 -11.41
C LEU A 153 15.19 -1.97 -10.26
N CYS A 154 13.96 -2.41 -10.07
CA CYS A 154 13.15 -1.93 -8.95
C CYS A 154 13.62 -2.50 -7.59
N ARG A 155 13.97 -3.80 -7.56
CA ARG A 155 14.36 -4.54 -6.35
C ARG A 155 15.71 -4.09 -5.80
N ASP A 156 16.67 -3.87 -6.68
CA ASP A 156 18.07 -3.57 -6.33
C ASP A 156 18.40 -2.09 -6.54
N GLY A 157 17.52 -1.35 -7.20
CA GLY A 157 17.64 0.08 -7.46
C GLY A 157 16.85 0.95 -6.50
N GLY A 158 16.48 2.12 -7.00
CA GLY A 158 15.94 3.23 -6.26
C GLY A 158 14.51 3.03 -5.79
N ARG A 159 13.72 2.16 -6.44
CA ARG A 159 12.30 1.95 -6.08
C ARG A 159 12.13 1.38 -4.67
N PHE A 160 12.74 0.23 -4.39
CA PHE A 160 12.60 -0.41 -3.07
C PHE A 160 13.32 0.41 -2.00
N ARG A 161 14.46 1.04 -2.33
CA ARG A 161 15.12 1.99 -1.42
C ARG A 161 14.22 3.19 -1.08
N PHE A 162 13.50 3.74 -2.06
CA PHE A 162 12.55 4.84 -1.89
C PHE A 162 11.40 4.43 -0.99
N ILE A 163 10.74 3.29 -1.25
CA ILE A 163 9.63 2.78 -0.42
C ILE A 163 10.09 2.58 1.03
N GLY A 164 11.24 1.92 1.23
CA GLY A 164 11.77 1.69 2.57
C GLY A 164 12.14 3.01 3.28
N GLY A 165 12.69 3.97 2.55
CA GLY A 165 12.99 5.32 3.07
C GLY A 165 11.73 6.12 3.42
N LEU A 166 10.70 6.03 2.58
CA LEU A 166 9.39 6.64 2.82
C LEU A 166 8.73 6.04 4.05
N CYS A 167 8.71 4.71 4.17
CA CYS A 167 8.16 4.01 5.35
C CYS A 167 8.88 4.42 6.65
N ARG A 168 10.22 4.48 6.65
CA ARG A 168 10.99 4.94 7.84
C ARG A 168 10.72 6.39 8.22
N ARG A 169 10.48 7.25 7.23
CA ARG A 169 10.20 8.68 7.42
C ARG A 169 8.78 8.91 7.95
N MET A 170 7.80 8.32 7.26
CA MET A 170 6.38 8.54 7.52
C MET A 170 5.82 7.68 8.65
N ARG A 171 6.48 6.55 8.96
CA ARG A 171 6.16 5.63 10.05
C ARG A 171 4.66 5.27 10.12
N PRO A 172 4.08 4.70 9.05
CA PRO A 172 2.71 4.20 9.12
C PRO A 172 2.59 3.18 10.25
N LYS A 173 1.46 3.17 10.96
CA LYS A 173 1.20 2.18 12.00
C LYS A 173 0.96 0.80 11.38
N VAL A 174 0.25 0.76 10.25
CA VAL A 174 -0.08 -0.46 9.53
C VAL A 174 0.19 -0.31 8.05
N VAL A 175 0.84 -1.31 7.46
CA VAL A 175 0.96 -1.49 6.00
C VAL A 175 0.31 -2.81 5.63
N VAL A 176 -0.75 -2.77 4.85
CA VAL A 176 -1.49 -3.96 4.37
C VAL A 176 -1.04 -4.27 2.94
N CYS A 177 -0.32 -5.38 2.78
CA CYS A 177 0.22 -5.88 1.53
C CYS A 177 -0.72 -6.92 0.90
N LEU A 178 -1.25 -6.61 -0.28
CA LEU A 178 -2.30 -7.40 -0.93
C LEU A 178 -1.68 -8.44 -1.85
N GLY A 179 -1.70 -9.72 -1.44
CA GLY A 179 -1.21 -10.84 -2.25
C GLY A 179 0.05 -11.49 -1.69
N GLU A 180 -0.15 -12.49 -0.84
CA GLU A 180 0.90 -13.29 -0.18
C GLU A 180 1.97 -13.90 -1.09
N ARG A 181 1.65 -14.16 -2.37
CA ARG A 181 2.62 -14.68 -3.36
C ARG A 181 3.81 -13.75 -3.61
N HIS A 182 3.72 -12.50 -3.16
CA HIS A 182 4.75 -11.47 -3.31
C HIS A 182 5.36 -11.06 -1.96
N ALA A 183 5.22 -11.89 -0.91
CA ALA A 183 5.72 -11.62 0.44
C ALA A 183 7.17 -11.15 0.45
N ASP A 184 8.09 -11.86 -0.22
CA ASP A 184 9.51 -11.52 -0.22
C ASP A 184 9.80 -10.11 -0.78
N ASP A 185 9.07 -9.71 -1.82
CA ASP A 185 9.19 -8.38 -2.42
C ASP A 185 8.66 -7.29 -1.46
N TYR A 186 7.54 -7.55 -0.77
CA TYR A 186 7.05 -6.65 0.28
C TYR A 186 8.06 -6.52 1.42
N LEU A 187 8.58 -7.65 1.92
CA LEU A 187 9.56 -7.66 3.00
C LEU A 187 10.83 -6.90 2.61
N LYS A 188 11.31 -7.06 1.37
CA LYS A 188 12.46 -6.31 0.86
C LYS A 188 12.18 -4.82 0.77
N ALA A 189 11.08 -4.42 0.13
CA ALA A 189 10.74 -3.01 -0.09
C ALA A 189 10.52 -2.23 1.21
N PHE A 190 9.89 -2.86 2.20
CA PHE A 190 9.61 -2.22 3.50
C PHE A 190 10.69 -2.47 4.56
N GLY A 191 11.79 -3.16 4.21
CA GLY A 191 12.90 -3.42 5.13
C GLY A 191 12.55 -4.34 6.30
N MET A 192 11.72 -5.36 6.04
CA MET A 192 11.26 -6.38 6.99
C MET A 192 11.91 -7.76 6.73
N GLN A 193 12.89 -7.87 5.82
CA GLN A 193 13.62 -9.12 5.60
C GLN A 193 14.31 -9.60 6.88
N GLY A 194 14.25 -10.92 7.13
CA GLY A 194 14.80 -11.54 8.33
C GLY A 194 13.99 -11.32 9.61
N ILE A 195 12.90 -10.55 9.56
CA ILE A 195 11.96 -10.44 10.68
C ILE A 195 11.06 -11.68 10.67
N PRO A 196 10.92 -12.40 11.80
CA PRO A 196 10.04 -13.55 11.86
C PRO A 196 8.58 -13.12 11.70
N ALA A 197 7.82 -13.89 10.93
CA ALA A 197 6.38 -13.72 10.80
C ALA A 197 5.66 -14.24 12.04
N VAL A 198 4.60 -13.55 12.44
CA VAL A 198 3.57 -14.09 13.32
C VAL A 198 2.33 -14.36 12.47
N GLU A 199 1.83 -15.59 12.51
CA GLU A 199 0.62 -15.95 11.78
C GLU A 199 -0.62 -15.54 12.55
N HIS A 200 -1.56 -14.89 11.88
CA HIS A 200 -2.88 -14.61 12.41
C HIS A 200 -3.94 -15.18 11.48
N VAL A 201 -4.91 -15.92 12.01
CA VAL A 201 -5.96 -16.51 11.19
C VAL A 201 -7.24 -15.71 11.33
N LEU A 202 -7.68 -15.08 10.24
CA LEU A 202 -9.02 -14.51 10.14
C LEU A 202 -10.03 -15.67 10.07
N LYS A 203 -10.81 -15.84 11.13
CA LYS A 203 -11.90 -16.84 11.21
C LYS A 203 -13.26 -16.20 11.52
N PRO A 204 -13.79 -15.33 10.67
CA PRO A 204 -15.13 -14.79 10.89
C PRO A 204 -16.26 -15.74 10.40
N ALA A 205 -15.94 -16.83 9.68
CA ALA A 205 -16.86 -17.88 9.19
C ALA A 205 -16.07 -19.17 8.80
N ASP A 206 -16.68 -20.12 8.07
CA ASP A 206 -16.14 -21.45 7.72
C ASP A 206 -14.84 -21.44 6.90
N GLN A 207 -14.47 -20.31 6.29
CA GLN A 207 -13.26 -20.18 5.49
C GLN A 207 -12.22 -19.33 6.20
N ALA A 208 -11.26 -20.01 6.83
CA ALA A 208 -10.09 -19.38 7.43
C ALA A 208 -9.18 -18.77 6.35
N ARG A 209 -8.58 -17.62 6.67
CA ARG A 209 -7.49 -17.01 5.88
C ARG A 209 -6.36 -16.61 6.80
N THR A 210 -5.15 -17.03 6.48
CA THR A 210 -3.95 -16.72 7.25
C THR A 210 -3.36 -15.40 6.77
N LEU A 211 -2.96 -14.56 7.74
CA LEU A 211 -2.18 -13.36 7.55
C LEU A 211 -0.79 -13.61 8.11
N GLN A 212 0.23 -13.07 7.44
CA GLN A 212 1.58 -13.00 7.99
C GLN A 212 1.82 -11.59 8.51
N VAL A 213 2.17 -11.48 9.79
CA VAL A 213 2.35 -10.19 10.47
C VAL A 213 3.80 -10.02 10.86
N TYR A 214 4.39 -8.89 10.46
CA TYR A 214 5.77 -8.52 10.72
C TYR A 214 5.78 -7.16 11.42
N MET A 215 6.65 -6.99 12.40
CA MET A 215 6.69 -5.77 13.20
C MET A 215 8.12 -5.23 13.31
N ARG A 216 8.29 -3.93 13.03
CA ARG A 216 9.58 -3.25 13.20
C ARG A 216 9.37 -1.75 13.46
N GLN A 217 10.05 -1.23 14.47
CA GLN A 217 10.26 0.21 14.70
C GLN A 217 8.99 1.09 14.65
N GLY A 218 7.83 0.61 15.06
CA GLY A 218 6.62 1.43 14.98
C GLY A 218 5.59 0.96 13.97
N THR A 219 6.01 0.15 13.00
CA THR A 219 5.20 -0.24 11.84
C THR A 219 4.91 -1.73 11.88
N THR A 220 3.65 -2.06 11.65
CA THR A 220 3.17 -3.42 11.44
C THR A 220 2.89 -3.64 9.97
N LEU A 221 3.61 -4.58 9.34
CA LEU A 221 3.37 -5.00 7.97
C LEU A 221 2.55 -6.30 8.00
N ILE A 222 1.40 -6.28 7.33
CA ILE A 222 0.48 -7.41 7.23
C ILE A 222 0.46 -7.86 5.78
N VAL A 223 0.97 -9.06 5.51
CA VAL A 223 0.83 -9.71 4.21
C VAL A 223 -0.42 -10.58 4.25
N CYS A 224 -1.39 -10.25 3.41
CA CYS A 224 -2.65 -10.98 3.31
C CYS A 224 -2.79 -11.69 1.96
N PRO A 225 -3.71 -12.67 1.84
CA PRO A 225 -4.12 -13.19 0.55
C PRO A 225 -4.57 -12.05 -0.36
N ALA A 226 -4.52 -12.27 -1.68
CA ALA A 226 -5.03 -11.28 -2.63
C ALA A 226 -6.47 -10.91 -2.26
N VAL A 227 -6.86 -9.65 -2.40
CA VAL A 227 -8.24 -9.23 -2.10
C VAL A 227 -9.22 -9.64 -3.21
N ALA A 228 -8.82 -10.47 -4.16
CA ALA A 228 -9.66 -10.97 -5.25
C ALA A 228 -9.39 -12.47 -5.51
N GLY A 229 -10.30 -13.10 -6.25
CA GLY A 229 -10.21 -14.52 -6.61
C GLY A 229 -10.66 -15.45 -5.48
N SER A 230 -10.94 -16.72 -5.82
CA SER A 230 -11.52 -17.71 -4.91
C SER A 230 -10.64 -18.04 -3.69
N ALA A 231 -9.32 -17.97 -3.85
CA ALA A 231 -8.35 -18.18 -2.77
C ALA A 231 -8.07 -16.91 -1.94
N GLY A 232 -8.66 -15.77 -2.32
CA GLY A 232 -8.38 -14.47 -1.71
C GLY A 232 -9.26 -14.12 -0.51
N LEU A 233 -9.17 -12.85 -0.08
CA LEU A 233 -10.13 -12.19 0.80
C LEU A 233 -11.36 -11.76 -0.01
N SER A 234 -12.15 -12.74 -0.45
CA SER A 234 -13.20 -12.54 -1.45
C SER A 234 -14.59 -12.25 -0.89
N SER A 235 -14.78 -12.26 0.43
CA SER A 235 -16.07 -12.02 1.07
C SER A 235 -16.04 -10.75 1.93
N ASP A 236 -17.20 -10.09 2.02
CA ASP A 236 -17.40 -8.90 2.86
C ASP A 236 -17.05 -9.18 4.33
N VAL A 237 -17.38 -10.39 4.80
CA VAL A 237 -17.09 -10.85 6.16
C VAL A 237 -15.58 -10.92 6.42
N LEU A 238 -14.78 -11.42 5.47
CA LEU A 238 -13.31 -11.45 5.59
C LEU A 238 -12.69 -10.04 5.55
N LEU A 239 -13.23 -9.16 4.71
CA LEU A 239 -12.77 -7.77 4.60
C LEU A 239 -13.08 -6.98 5.89
N ASN A 240 -14.27 -7.17 6.46
CA ASN A 240 -14.65 -6.58 7.74
C ASN A 240 -13.78 -7.12 8.89
N ALA A 241 -13.48 -8.43 8.88
CA ALA A 241 -12.58 -9.04 9.85
C ALA A 241 -11.15 -8.49 9.76
N LEU A 242 -10.63 -8.28 8.55
CA LEU A 242 -9.35 -7.60 8.35
C LEU A 242 -9.41 -6.16 8.86
N GLY A 243 -10.49 -5.42 8.60
CA GLY A 243 -10.71 -4.08 9.15
C GLY A 243 -10.69 -4.05 10.67
N CYS A 244 -11.42 -4.96 11.31
CA CYS A 244 -11.39 -5.13 12.77
C CYS A 244 -9.99 -5.52 13.26
N PHE A 245 -9.28 -6.38 12.53
CA PHE A 245 -7.93 -6.79 12.89
C PHE A 245 -6.96 -5.60 12.85
N ILE A 246 -6.95 -4.80 11.78
CA ILE A 246 -6.04 -3.64 11.70
C ILE A 246 -6.37 -2.55 12.73
N SER A 247 -7.61 -2.50 13.22
CA SER A 247 -8.01 -1.51 14.23
C SER A 247 -7.22 -1.60 15.54
N HIS A 248 -6.60 -2.75 15.86
CA HIS A 248 -5.78 -2.90 17.07
C HIS A 248 -4.55 -1.98 17.11
N TRP A 249 -4.13 -1.44 15.97
CA TRP A 249 -3.04 -0.48 15.86
C TRP A 249 -3.52 0.97 15.72
N LEU A 250 -4.83 1.19 15.65
CA LEU A 250 -5.42 2.49 15.33
C LEU A 250 -6.10 3.10 16.56
N THR A 251 -6.30 4.40 16.51
CA THR A 251 -6.87 5.23 17.57
C THR A 251 -7.88 6.21 16.98
N HIS A 252 -8.66 6.88 17.82
CA HIS A 252 -9.60 7.92 17.35
C HIS A 252 -8.89 9.03 16.56
N GLU A 253 -7.67 9.40 16.95
CA GLU A 253 -6.87 10.45 16.29
C GLU A 253 -6.47 10.08 14.86
N ASP A 254 -6.29 8.80 14.55
CA ASP A 254 -5.97 8.33 13.19
C ASP A 254 -7.13 8.54 12.22
N PHE A 255 -8.34 8.76 12.75
CA PHE A 255 -9.56 9.09 12.01
C PHE A 255 -10.08 10.49 12.33
N ALA A 256 -9.26 11.36 12.94
CA ALA A 256 -9.64 12.75 13.12
C ALA A 256 -9.57 13.50 11.78
N GLU A 257 -10.44 14.48 11.60
CA GLU A 257 -10.30 15.42 10.49
C GLU A 257 -9.07 16.27 10.78
N ARG A 258 -8.05 16.14 9.94
CA ARG A 258 -6.95 17.09 9.93
C ARG A 258 -7.46 18.30 9.16
N ALA A 259 -7.52 19.46 9.81
CA ALA A 259 -7.66 20.72 9.08
C ALA A 259 -6.61 20.74 7.97
N ASP A 260 -6.92 21.33 6.82
CA ASP A 260 -5.95 21.56 5.75
C ASP A 260 -4.76 22.31 6.34
N MET A 261 -3.71 21.56 6.70
CA MET A 261 -2.52 22.10 7.31
C MET A 261 -1.53 22.33 6.20
N ASP A 262 -1.05 23.56 6.11
CA ASP A 262 0.26 23.97 5.56
C ASP A 262 1.43 23.25 6.28
N GLY A 263 1.29 21.95 6.54
CA GLY A 263 2.17 21.10 7.33
C GLY A 263 3.21 20.42 6.45
N LEU A 264 3.82 21.20 5.57
CA LEU A 264 5.04 20.81 4.89
C LEU A 264 6.20 21.04 5.86
N ASP A 265 6.95 19.99 6.16
CA ASP A 265 8.23 20.13 6.86
C ASP A 265 9.21 20.96 6.01
N ALA A 266 10.41 21.22 6.53
CA ALA A 266 11.43 22.00 5.82
C ALA A 266 11.85 21.41 4.44
N ARG A 267 11.35 20.22 4.07
CA ARG A 267 11.59 19.54 2.80
C ARG A 267 10.37 19.51 1.89
N GLY A 268 9.22 20.07 2.30
CA GLY A 268 8.00 19.97 1.52
C GLY A 268 7.22 18.66 1.72
N ASP A 269 7.42 17.95 2.83
CA ASP A 269 6.74 16.67 3.12
C ASP A 269 5.74 16.80 4.28
N MET A 270 4.66 16.00 4.27
CA MET A 270 3.63 16.02 5.32
C MET A 270 4.11 15.38 6.63
N THR A 271 3.74 15.95 7.78
CA THR A 271 4.11 15.43 9.11
C THR A 271 3.51 14.04 9.38
N PRO A 272 4.30 13.05 9.85
CA PRO A 272 3.82 11.67 10.08
C PRO A 272 2.72 11.55 11.14
N ALA A 273 1.98 10.43 11.11
CA ALA A 273 0.99 10.11 12.15
C ALA A 273 1.66 9.94 13.54
N PRO A 274 0.97 10.34 14.64
CA PRO A 274 1.48 10.12 15.99
C PRO A 274 1.61 8.61 16.26
N ALA A 275 2.59 8.22 17.07
CA ALA A 275 2.81 6.81 17.43
C ALA A 275 1.60 6.23 18.21
N PRO A 276 1.32 4.91 18.14
CA PRO A 276 0.22 4.29 18.89
C PRO A 276 0.44 4.36 20.41
N ALA A 277 -0.66 4.40 21.17
CA ALA A 277 -0.67 4.71 22.60
C ALA A 277 -0.02 3.66 23.53
N SER A 278 0.20 2.41 23.11
CA SER A 278 1.10 1.48 23.82
C SER A 278 1.45 0.25 22.99
N TRP A 279 2.74 -0.13 22.97
CA TRP A 279 3.25 -1.31 22.23
C TRP A 279 2.96 -2.64 22.93
N SER A 280 2.66 -2.63 24.23
CA SER A 280 2.38 -3.82 25.04
C SER A 280 1.01 -4.43 24.71
N ALA A 281 -0.02 -3.60 24.51
CA ALA A 281 -1.36 -4.06 24.12
C ALA A 281 -1.36 -4.71 22.73
N VAL A 282 -0.52 -4.22 21.82
CA VAL A 282 -0.39 -4.72 20.44
C VAL A 282 0.17 -6.16 20.40
N ARG A 283 1.15 -6.49 21.25
CA ARG A 283 1.73 -7.85 21.30
C ARG A 283 0.73 -8.91 21.75
N ALA A 284 -0.26 -8.54 22.57
CA ALA A 284 -1.30 -9.46 23.03
C ALA A 284 -2.24 -9.91 21.89
N VAL A 285 -2.41 -9.08 20.86
CA VAL A 285 -3.33 -9.33 19.73
C VAL A 285 -2.75 -10.34 18.73
N VAL A 286 -1.45 -10.27 18.48
CA VAL A 286 -0.79 -11.14 17.48
C VAL A 286 -0.44 -12.52 18.05
N GLY A 287 -0.54 -12.71 19.37
CA GLY A 287 0.04 -13.86 20.07
C GLY A 287 1.55 -13.67 20.19
N ALA A 288 2.08 -13.73 21.41
CA ALA A 288 3.51 -13.55 21.63
C ALA A 288 4.28 -14.71 20.96
N PRO A 289 5.28 -14.44 20.09
CA PRO A 289 6.31 -15.43 19.88
C PRO A 289 7.07 -15.56 21.20
N LEU A 290 7.20 -16.79 21.71
CA LEU A 290 8.11 -17.13 22.79
C LEU A 290 9.50 -16.58 22.45
N MET A 291 9.90 -15.47 23.08
CA MET A 291 11.29 -15.03 23.06
C MET A 291 12.09 -16.00 23.93
N ALA A 292 12.56 -17.09 23.31
CA ALA A 292 13.71 -17.83 23.81
C ALA A 292 14.93 -17.38 23.00
N CYS A 293 15.49 -16.24 23.39
CA CYS A 293 16.92 -15.99 23.28
C CYS A 293 17.30 -15.27 24.56
N GLN A 294 17.49 -16.08 25.60
CA GLN A 294 18.25 -15.66 26.76
C GLN A 294 19.63 -15.23 26.27
N MET A 295 20.00 -14.03 26.70
CA MET A 295 21.37 -13.60 26.79
C MET A 295 22.21 -14.69 27.45
N SER A 296 23.35 -15.02 26.86
CA SER A 296 24.49 -15.52 27.62
C SER A 296 25.75 -14.98 26.97
N ALA A 297 26.44 -14.19 27.80
CA ALA A 297 27.81 -13.66 27.80
C ALA A 297 28.62 -13.72 26.50
#